data_AF-A0A4Q3XLZ8-F1
#
_entry.id   AF-A0A4Q3XLZ8-F1
#
_cell.length_a   1.000
_cell.length_b   1.000
_cell.length_c   1.000
_cell.angle_alpha   90.00
_cell.angle_beta   90.00
_cell.angle_gamma   90.00
#
_symmetry.space_group_name_H-M   'P 1'
#
loop_
_entity.id
_entity.type
_entity.pdbx_description
1 polymer ?
#
loop_
_entity_poly.entity_id
_entity_poly.type
_entity_poly.pdbx_seq_one_letter_code
_entity_poly.pdbx_strand_id
1 'polypeptide(L)'
;MNLVLIPKRSGLALGLVALMSSAAAIAAPADLVLYNAKVLTVDEDFAVAQAVAIKDGIIIAVGGNDIQERYEGTTEIDLGGRTVMPGFIDTHVHMHPTSHRMVVLDEARSIAEVQAMVRAKAEELGPGEWITGRGWDEALLKEQRNIVRGDIDAVAPNNPVMLTRAGGHSSVGNTMALKVAGITRDTPDPEAGLIERDEQGEPNGIIRERSDLYRNHVPADNWEALKPSFVAAMQDLLRLGVTSFHSASTSIDDEPVGLGGVEKPDGGLTFRRLQALH
;
A
#
# COMPACT_ATOMS: atom_id res chain seq x y z
N MET A 1 -87.27 -50.77 25.52
CA MET A 1 -87.10 -51.71 24.39
C MET A 1 -86.17 -51.03 23.40
N ASN A 2 -84.97 -51.48 23.07
CA ASN A 2 -84.25 -52.72 23.36
C ASN A 2 -82.79 -52.38 23.69
N LEU A 3 -82.28 -53.01 24.75
CA LEU A 3 -80.85 -53.22 24.98
C LEU A 3 -80.28 -54.10 23.86
N VAL A 4 -79.07 -53.78 23.40
CA VAL A 4 -78.14 -54.79 22.88
C VAL A 4 -76.76 -54.51 23.50
N LEU A 5 -76.20 -55.55 24.11
CA LEU A 5 -74.95 -55.60 24.86
C LEU A 5 -73.91 -56.44 24.10
N ILE A 6 -72.63 -56.00 24.17
CA ILE A 6 -71.37 -56.79 24.17
C ILE A 6 -70.85 -57.29 22.79
N PRO A 7 -69.50 -57.36 22.53
CA PRO A 7 -68.38 -57.45 23.48
C PRO A 7 -67.21 -56.47 23.33
N LYS A 8 -66.51 -56.30 24.47
CA LYS A 8 -65.14 -55.79 24.59
C LYS A 8 -64.15 -56.74 23.89
N ARG A 9 -63.28 -56.21 23.04
CA ARG A 9 -62.07 -56.89 22.57
C ARG A 9 -60.84 -56.18 23.15
N SER A 10 -60.18 -56.87 24.08
CA SER A 10 -58.86 -56.51 24.58
C SER A 10 -57.83 -56.83 23.50
N GLY A 11 -57.35 -55.80 22.79
CA GLY A 11 -56.26 -55.90 21.82
C GLY A 11 -54.96 -55.44 22.45
N LEU A 12 -53.97 -56.32 22.43
CA LEU A 12 -52.58 -56.12 22.89
C LEU A 12 -51.96 -54.91 22.17
N ALA A 13 -51.57 -53.86 22.89
CA ALA A 13 -50.81 -52.75 22.32
C ALA A 13 -49.34 -53.16 22.19
N LEU A 14 -48.92 -53.54 20.98
CA LEU A 14 -47.51 -53.69 20.63
C LEU A 14 -46.90 -52.28 20.57
N GLY A 15 -46.04 -51.94 21.54
CA GLY A 15 -45.27 -50.71 21.53
C GLY A 15 -44.25 -50.72 20.39
N LEU A 16 -44.51 -49.93 19.34
CA LEU A 16 -43.54 -49.66 18.30
C LEU A 16 -42.57 -48.59 18.85
N VAL A 17 -41.41 -49.01 19.37
CA VAL A 17 -40.31 -48.09 19.64
C VAL A 17 -39.71 -47.70 18.28
N ALA A 18 -40.10 -46.53 17.77
CA ALA A 18 -39.44 -45.94 16.63
C ALA A 18 -38.04 -45.49 17.07
N LEU A 19 -37.02 -46.27 16.72
CA LEU A 19 -35.63 -45.83 16.72
C LEU A 19 -35.50 -44.71 15.68
N MET A 20 -35.62 -43.45 16.11
CA MET A 20 -35.23 -42.31 15.30
C MET A 20 -33.70 -42.35 15.19
N SER A 21 -33.22 -42.89 14.08
CA SER A 21 -31.81 -42.81 13.72
C SER A 21 -31.52 -41.34 13.42
N SER A 22 -30.88 -40.64 14.36
CA SER A 22 -30.38 -39.28 14.13
C SER A 22 -29.31 -39.38 13.05
N ALA A 23 -29.64 -39.00 11.82
CA ALA A 23 -28.63 -38.78 10.80
C ALA A 23 -27.73 -37.66 11.34
N ALA A 24 -26.45 -37.96 11.56
CA ALA A 24 -25.47 -36.93 11.88
C ALA A 24 -25.52 -35.91 10.74
N ALA A 25 -25.87 -34.65 11.07
CA ALA A 25 -25.83 -33.58 10.10
C ALA A 25 -24.38 -33.47 9.60
N ILE A 26 -24.18 -33.62 8.29
CA ILE A 26 -22.87 -33.46 7.68
C ILE A 26 -22.54 -31.96 7.77
N ALA A 27 -21.43 -31.62 8.43
CA ALA A 27 -20.95 -30.27 8.51
C ALA A 27 -20.69 -29.70 7.11
N ALA A 28 -21.01 -28.43 6.89
CA ALA A 28 -20.79 -27.78 5.61
C ALA A 28 -19.30 -27.46 5.42
N PRO A 29 -18.73 -27.64 4.22
CA PRO A 29 -17.30 -27.41 4.02
C PRO A 29 -16.93 -25.91 4.06
N ALA A 30 -15.81 -25.60 4.71
CA ALA A 30 -15.17 -24.29 4.78
C ALA A 30 -13.65 -24.40 4.51
N ASP A 31 -13.01 -23.30 4.12
CA ASP A 31 -11.55 -23.27 3.91
C ASP A 31 -10.83 -23.02 5.24
N LEU A 32 -11.36 -22.10 6.05
CA LEU A 32 -10.80 -21.70 7.34
C LEU A 32 -11.90 -21.56 8.38
N VAL A 33 -11.70 -22.17 9.55
CA VAL A 33 -12.50 -21.95 10.76
C VAL A 33 -11.60 -21.41 11.86
N LEU A 34 -11.90 -20.22 12.37
CA LEU A 34 -11.27 -19.66 13.56
C LEU A 34 -12.24 -19.80 14.72
N TYR A 35 -11.80 -20.36 15.85
CA TYR A 35 -12.68 -20.63 16.99
C TYR A 35 -11.99 -20.35 18.33
N ASN A 36 -12.78 -20.38 19.41
CA ASN A 36 -12.33 -20.00 20.75
C ASN A 36 -11.67 -18.61 20.73
N ALA A 37 -12.34 -17.65 20.11
CA ALA A 37 -11.84 -16.30 19.88
C ALA A 37 -12.72 -15.23 20.53
N LYS A 38 -12.26 -13.98 20.48
CA LYS A 38 -13.11 -12.80 20.63
C LYS A 38 -13.23 -12.13 19.27
N VAL A 39 -14.29 -12.42 18.53
CA VAL A 39 -14.50 -11.91 17.17
C VAL A 39 -15.28 -10.61 17.25
N LEU A 40 -14.63 -9.49 16.95
CA LEU A 40 -15.26 -8.17 16.87
C LEU A 40 -15.96 -8.04 15.51
N THR A 41 -17.29 -7.99 15.49
CA THR A 41 -18.05 -7.96 14.22
C THR A 41 -18.21 -6.57 13.64
N VAL A 42 -18.16 -5.52 14.48
CA VAL A 42 -18.50 -4.12 14.14
C VAL A 42 -19.82 -4.01 13.36
N ASP A 43 -20.79 -4.85 13.71
CA ASP A 43 -22.19 -4.68 13.33
C ASP A 43 -22.85 -3.56 14.15
N GLU A 44 -24.15 -3.32 13.93
CA GLU A 44 -24.90 -2.25 14.61
C GLU A 44 -24.86 -2.38 16.16
N ASP A 45 -24.73 -3.61 16.66
CA ASP A 45 -24.71 -3.91 18.10
C ASP A 45 -23.28 -3.99 18.68
N PHE A 46 -22.25 -3.87 17.83
CA PHE A 46 -20.85 -4.15 18.18
C PHE A 46 -20.68 -5.50 18.88
N ALA A 47 -21.34 -6.53 18.35
CA ALA A 47 -21.33 -7.86 18.96
C ALA A 47 -19.92 -8.46 19.03
N VAL A 48 -19.70 -9.27 20.08
CA VAL A 48 -18.49 -10.09 20.21
C VAL A 48 -18.88 -11.56 20.07
N ALA A 49 -18.50 -12.15 18.96
CA ALA A 49 -18.70 -13.57 18.67
C ALA A 49 -17.48 -14.40 19.11
N GLN A 50 -17.57 -15.72 18.97
CA GLN A 50 -16.54 -16.66 19.42
C GLN A 50 -15.84 -17.42 18.28
N ALA A 51 -16.48 -17.51 17.12
CA ALA A 51 -15.94 -18.21 15.96
C ALA A 51 -16.40 -17.58 14.63
N VAL A 52 -15.66 -17.89 13.56
CA VAL A 52 -15.94 -17.49 12.18
C VAL A 52 -15.54 -18.62 11.21
N ALA A 53 -16.38 -18.87 10.20
CA ALA A 53 -16.08 -19.78 9.10
C ALA A 53 -15.95 -18.99 7.79
N ILE A 54 -14.92 -19.30 6.99
CA ILE A 54 -14.55 -18.60 5.77
C ILE A 54 -14.48 -19.61 4.62
N LYS A 55 -15.01 -19.22 3.45
CA LYS A 55 -14.93 -19.99 2.21
C LYS A 55 -14.79 -19.05 1.03
N ASP A 56 -13.86 -19.35 0.13
CA ASP A 56 -13.54 -18.55 -1.06
C ASP A 56 -13.26 -17.08 -0.72
N GLY A 57 -12.59 -16.85 0.44
CA GLY A 57 -12.28 -15.51 0.96
C GLY A 57 -13.47 -14.74 1.56
N ILE A 58 -14.66 -15.36 1.63
CA ILE A 58 -15.89 -14.76 2.15
C ILE A 58 -16.21 -15.38 3.51
N ILE A 59 -16.60 -14.54 4.48
CA ILE A 59 -17.15 -15.00 5.75
C ILE A 59 -18.54 -15.60 5.51
N ILE A 60 -18.70 -16.91 5.74
CA ILE A 60 -19.96 -17.63 5.54
C ILE A 60 -20.73 -17.86 6.85
N ALA A 61 -20.07 -17.71 8.00
CA ALA A 61 -20.73 -17.72 9.31
C ALA A 61 -19.89 -16.98 10.37
N VAL A 62 -20.57 -16.33 11.32
CA VAL A 62 -20.03 -15.75 12.55
C VAL A 62 -20.98 -16.08 13.69
N GLY A 63 -20.45 -16.43 14.87
CA GLY A 63 -21.30 -16.82 15.99
C GLY A 63 -20.54 -17.50 17.13
N GLY A 64 -21.22 -18.40 17.84
CA GLY A 64 -20.63 -19.20 18.91
C GLY A 64 -19.67 -20.27 18.39
N ASN A 65 -19.00 -20.97 19.32
CA ASN A 65 -18.11 -22.09 18.98
C ASN A 65 -18.84 -23.30 18.36
N ASP A 66 -20.18 -23.31 18.39
CA ASP A 66 -21.01 -24.29 17.65
C ASP A 66 -20.78 -24.24 16.13
N ILE A 67 -20.11 -23.20 15.61
CA ILE A 67 -19.62 -23.15 14.22
C ILE A 67 -18.77 -24.38 13.89
N GLN A 68 -17.99 -24.92 14.84
CA GLN A 68 -17.19 -26.13 14.60
C GLN A 68 -18.04 -27.40 14.39
N GLU A 69 -19.29 -27.41 14.86
CA GLU A 69 -20.22 -28.52 14.61
C GLU A 69 -20.96 -28.35 13.27
N ARG A 70 -21.08 -27.10 12.81
CA ARG A 70 -21.81 -26.74 11.59
C ARG A 70 -20.94 -26.70 10.34
N TYR A 71 -19.65 -26.42 10.50
CA TYR A 71 -18.69 -26.27 9.41
C TYR A 71 -17.44 -27.11 9.64
N GLU A 72 -16.99 -27.82 8.61
CA GLU A 72 -15.73 -28.54 8.59
C GLU A 72 -14.70 -27.71 7.82
N GLY A 73 -13.72 -27.16 8.54
CA GLY A 73 -12.67 -26.34 7.96
C GLY A 73 -11.54 -27.17 7.36
N THR A 74 -11.07 -26.81 6.17
CA THR A 74 -9.81 -27.37 5.63
C THR A 74 -8.64 -27.02 6.55
N THR A 75 -8.68 -25.81 7.13
CA THR A 75 -7.82 -25.38 8.23
C THR A 75 -8.68 -24.92 9.40
N GLU A 76 -8.40 -25.41 10.60
CA GLU A 76 -9.06 -24.97 11.83
C GLU A 76 -8.03 -24.44 12.83
N ILE A 77 -8.28 -23.26 13.41
CA ILE A 77 -7.35 -22.59 14.31
C ILE A 77 -8.07 -22.23 15.61
N ASP A 78 -7.64 -22.88 16.71
CA ASP A 78 -7.96 -22.46 18.07
C ASP A 78 -7.19 -21.17 18.39
N LEU A 79 -7.90 -20.08 18.63
CA LEU A 79 -7.31 -18.78 18.94
C LEU A 79 -7.04 -18.57 20.43
N GLY A 80 -7.41 -19.49 21.31
CA GLY A 80 -7.06 -19.44 22.73
C GLY A 80 -7.54 -18.16 23.44
N GLY A 81 -8.69 -17.63 23.01
CA GLY A 81 -9.28 -16.38 23.49
C GLY A 81 -8.67 -15.11 22.89
N ARG A 82 -7.79 -15.21 21.89
CA ARG A 82 -7.26 -14.05 21.13
C ARG A 82 -8.37 -13.37 20.34
N THR A 83 -8.13 -12.11 20.00
CA THR A 83 -9.09 -11.27 19.29
C THR A 83 -8.94 -11.44 17.78
N VAL A 84 -10.08 -11.60 17.09
CA VAL A 84 -10.21 -11.40 15.64
C VAL A 84 -10.93 -10.08 15.43
N MET A 85 -10.40 -9.25 14.55
CA MET A 85 -11.03 -7.98 14.17
C MET A 85 -10.88 -7.76 12.67
N PRO A 86 -11.74 -6.93 12.05
CA PRO A 86 -11.53 -6.52 10.67
C PRO A 86 -10.16 -5.86 10.51
N GLY A 87 -9.53 -6.10 9.36
CA GLY A 87 -8.34 -5.36 8.99
C GLY A 87 -8.66 -3.87 8.81
N PHE A 88 -7.66 -3.02 9.02
CA PHE A 88 -7.83 -1.58 8.89
C PHE A 88 -8.02 -1.18 7.42
N ILE A 89 -8.83 -0.14 7.23
CA ILE A 89 -9.01 0.54 5.95
C ILE A 89 -8.37 1.91 6.07
N ASP A 90 -7.31 2.16 5.29
CA ASP A 90 -6.75 3.50 5.17
C ASP A 90 -7.52 4.29 4.11
N THR A 91 -8.17 5.37 4.50
CA THR A 91 -9.06 6.13 3.61
C THR A 91 -8.34 7.15 2.74
N HIS A 92 -7.03 7.36 2.88
CA HIS A 92 -6.28 8.31 2.05
C HIS A 92 -4.77 8.02 2.07
N VAL A 93 -4.27 7.29 1.06
CA VAL A 93 -2.84 6.95 0.94
C VAL A 93 -2.26 7.41 -0.38
N HIS A 94 -1.15 8.14 -0.34
CA HIS A 94 -0.35 8.45 -1.53
C HIS A 94 0.63 7.31 -1.84
N MET A 95 0.10 6.19 -2.33
CA MET A 95 0.91 5.01 -2.59
C MET A 95 1.55 5.10 -3.98
N HIS A 96 2.88 5.27 -4.00
CA HIS A 96 3.65 5.38 -5.23
C HIS A 96 4.73 4.30 -5.28
N PRO A 97 4.95 3.66 -6.44
CA PRO A 97 6.12 2.82 -6.61
C PRO A 97 7.39 3.66 -6.46
N THR A 98 8.42 3.05 -5.93
CA THR A 98 9.74 3.68 -5.81
C THR A 98 10.60 3.27 -7.02
N SER A 99 11.14 4.27 -7.72
CA SER A 99 12.08 4.08 -8.83
C SER A 99 13.39 3.45 -8.33
N HIS A 100 14.01 2.60 -9.16
CA HIS A 100 15.37 2.10 -8.92
C HIS A 100 16.41 3.24 -8.85
N ARG A 101 16.10 4.40 -9.46
CA ARG A 101 16.92 5.62 -9.41
C ARG A 101 16.85 6.34 -8.06
N MET A 102 15.88 6.01 -7.21
CA MET A 102 15.57 6.78 -6.01
C MET A 102 16.44 6.38 -4.83
N VAL A 103 16.91 7.39 -4.10
CA VAL A 103 17.52 7.29 -2.78
C VAL A 103 16.56 7.90 -1.74
N VAL A 104 16.22 7.13 -0.70
CA VAL A 104 15.40 7.62 0.43
C VAL A 104 16.34 8.22 1.48
N LEU A 105 16.23 9.52 1.75
CA LEU A 105 17.16 10.30 2.57
C LEU A 105 16.58 10.71 3.92
N ASP A 106 15.39 10.22 4.29
CA ASP A 106 14.63 10.55 5.50
C ASP A 106 15.46 10.38 6.79
N GLU A 107 16.38 9.41 6.79
CA GLU A 107 17.24 9.10 7.93
C GLU A 107 18.61 9.78 7.90
N ALA A 108 18.96 10.51 6.83
CA ALA A 108 20.24 11.20 6.76
C ALA A 108 20.33 12.32 7.81
N ARG A 109 21.48 12.44 8.46
CA ARG A 109 21.79 13.41 9.53
C ARG A 109 23.00 14.27 9.21
N SER A 110 23.60 14.13 8.03
CA SER A 110 24.63 15.05 7.54
C SER A 110 24.68 15.08 6.01
N ILE A 111 25.23 16.15 5.45
CA ILE A 111 25.51 16.22 4.01
C ILE A 111 26.46 15.09 3.59
N ALA A 112 27.40 14.70 4.45
CA ALA A 112 28.30 13.57 4.19
C ALA A 112 27.56 12.23 4.05
N GLU A 113 26.51 12.00 4.83
CA GLU A 113 25.67 10.80 4.70
C GLU A 113 24.86 10.83 3.41
N VAL A 114 24.23 11.98 3.08
CA VAL A 114 23.54 12.16 1.79
C VAL A 114 24.50 11.88 0.63
N GLN A 115 25.72 12.43 0.69
CA GLN A 115 26.78 12.22 -0.28
C GLN A 115 27.16 10.75 -0.42
N ALA A 116 27.28 10.01 0.68
CA ALA A 116 27.59 8.58 0.66
C ALA A 116 26.47 7.78 -0.02
N MET A 117 25.21 8.08 0.28
CA MET A 117 24.06 7.41 -0.32
C MET A 117 23.93 7.71 -1.82
N VAL A 118 24.16 8.97 -2.22
CA VAL A 118 24.19 9.37 -3.64
C VAL A 118 25.34 8.69 -4.38
N ARG A 119 26.54 8.62 -3.79
CA ARG A 119 27.69 7.91 -4.37
C ARG A 119 27.38 6.44 -4.60
N ALA A 120 26.84 5.76 -3.59
CA ALA A 120 26.47 4.36 -3.69
C ALA A 120 25.46 4.13 -4.83
N LYS A 121 24.47 5.02 -4.97
CA LYS A 121 23.51 4.95 -6.08
C LYS A 121 24.15 5.24 -7.45
N ALA A 122 25.10 6.17 -7.52
CA ALA A 122 25.86 6.43 -8.76
C ALA A 122 26.67 5.22 -9.20
N GLU A 123 27.31 4.52 -8.25
CA GLU A 123 28.05 3.29 -8.50
C GLU A 123 27.13 2.14 -8.94
N GLU A 124 25.94 2.03 -8.34
CA GLU A 124 24.93 1.02 -8.70
C GLU A 124 24.39 1.22 -10.12
N LEU A 125 24.05 2.45 -10.51
CA LEU A 125 23.40 2.74 -11.80
C LEU A 125 24.41 2.87 -12.95
N GLY A 126 25.64 3.28 -12.65
CA GLY A 126 26.65 3.64 -13.66
C GLY A 126 26.49 5.08 -14.18
N PRO A 127 27.49 5.56 -14.97
CA PRO A 127 27.55 6.96 -15.40
C PRO A 127 26.43 7.32 -16.39
N GLY A 128 25.94 8.55 -16.32
CA GLY A 128 24.90 9.11 -17.19
C GLY A 128 23.48 8.81 -16.73
N GLU A 129 23.27 7.81 -15.88
CA GLU A 129 21.95 7.50 -15.32
C GLU A 129 21.52 8.57 -14.31
N TRP A 130 20.24 8.93 -14.35
CA TRP A 130 19.66 9.85 -13.39
C TRP A 130 19.60 9.25 -11.99
N ILE A 131 20.00 10.04 -11.01
CA ILE A 131 19.80 9.74 -9.59
C ILE A 131 18.72 10.68 -9.07
N THR A 132 17.67 10.10 -8.50
CA THR A 132 16.66 10.88 -7.78
C THR A 132 16.76 10.60 -6.30
N GLY A 133 16.24 11.50 -5.47
CA GLY A 133 16.12 11.23 -4.05
C GLY A 133 15.03 12.07 -3.41
N ARG A 134 14.62 11.68 -2.21
CA ARG A 134 13.65 12.44 -1.42
C ARG A 134 13.97 12.40 0.06
N GLY A 135 13.43 13.36 0.81
CA GLY A 135 13.29 13.25 2.26
C GLY A 135 14.40 13.87 3.09
N TRP A 136 15.40 14.49 2.47
CA TRP A 136 16.39 15.24 3.23
C TRP A 136 15.77 16.50 3.85
N ASP A 137 16.19 16.84 5.07
CA ASP A 137 15.72 18.02 5.80
C ASP A 137 16.91 18.71 6.46
N GLU A 138 17.22 19.93 6.04
CA GLU A 138 18.34 20.72 6.55
C GLU A 138 18.31 20.91 8.07
N ALA A 139 17.12 20.91 8.68
CA ALA A 139 16.97 21.02 10.12
C ALA A 139 17.49 19.78 10.87
N LEU A 140 17.54 18.62 10.20
CA LEU A 140 18.07 17.36 10.73
C LEU A 140 19.53 17.14 10.38
N LEU A 141 20.08 17.89 9.42
CA LEU A 141 21.48 17.78 9.02
C LEU A 141 22.39 18.49 10.03
N LYS A 142 23.54 17.89 10.33
CA LYS A 142 24.59 18.47 11.16
C LYS A 142 25.00 19.87 10.71
N GLU A 143 25.02 20.11 9.40
CA GLU A 143 25.43 21.37 8.79
C GLU A 143 24.40 22.49 8.94
N GLN A 144 23.14 22.18 9.30
CA GLN A 144 22.06 23.15 9.51
C GLN A 144 21.88 24.14 8.34
N ARG A 145 22.07 23.65 7.12
CA ARG A 145 21.92 24.41 5.88
C ARG A 145 21.38 23.51 4.78
N ASN A 146 20.80 24.13 3.76
CA ASN A 146 20.39 23.42 2.55
C ASN A 146 21.59 22.78 1.85
N ILE A 147 21.31 21.67 1.19
CA ILE A 147 22.21 21.04 0.23
C ILE A 147 22.21 21.89 -1.04
N VAL A 148 23.40 22.17 -1.59
CA VAL A 148 23.57 22.90 -2.86
C VAL A 148 24.27 22.03 -3.90
N ARG A 149 24.23 22.42 -5.17
CA ARG A 149 24.81 21.66 -6.30
C ARG A 149 26.23 21.16 -6.04
N GLY A 150 27.06 22.01 -5.42
CA GLY A 150 28.47 21.71 -5.14
C GLY A 150 28.67 20.57 -4.14
N ASP A 151 27.72 20.36 -3.22
CA ASP A 151 27.76 19.21 -2.31
C ASP A 151 27.58 17.90 -3.08
N ILE A 152 26.85 17.92 -4.20
CA ILE A 152 26.49 16.73 -4.98
C ILE A 152 27.48 16.49 -6.14
N ASP A 153 27.97 17.56 -6.77
CA ASP A 153 28.94 17.47 -7.88
C ASP A 153 30.19 16.65 -7.50
N ALA A 154 30.64 16.76 -6.24
CA ALA A 154 31.81 16.05 -5.75
C ALA A 154 31.64 14.52 -5.69
N VAL A 155 30.40 14.02 -5.60
CA VAL A 155 30.13 12.59 -5.39
C VAL A 155 29.40 11.91 -6.54
N ALA A 156 28.81 12.69 -7.45
CA ALA A 156 28.15 12.21 -8.65
C ALA A 156 28.50 13.09 -9.87
N PRO A 157 29.78 13.21 -10.25
CA PRO A 157 30.21 14.13 -11.30
C PRO A 157 29.75 13.72 -12.71
N ASN A 158 29.39 12.45 -12.90
CA ASN A 158 29.01 11.87 -14.19
C ASN A 158 27.53 11.49 -14.26
N ASN A 159 26.73 11.88 -13.27
CA ASN A 159 25.30 11.55 -13.19
C ASN A 159 24.50 12.82 -12.94
N PRO A 160 23.41 13.08 -13.68
CA PRO A 160 22.46 14.10 -13.28
C PRO A 160 21.74 13.66 -12.00
N VAL A 161 21.69 14.55 -11.00
CA VAL A 161 21.07 14.27 -9.70
C VAL A 161 20.00 15.30 -9.39
N MET A 162 18.87 14.84 -8.86
CA MET A 162 17.80 15.67 -8.31
C MET A 162 17.34 15.11 -6.96
N LEU A 163 17.50 15.87 -5.88
CA LEU A 163 17.09 15.45 -4.53
C LEU A 163 15.98 16.36 -4.01
N THR A 164 14.80 15.79 -3.76
CA THR A 164 13.62 16.50 -3.24
C THR A 164 13.72 16.62 -1.72
N ARG A 165 13.51 17.83 -1.20
CA ARG A 165 13.47 18.09 0.25
C ARG A 165 12.27 17.39 0.88
N ALA A 166 12.33 17.07 2.18
CA ALA A 166 11.25 16.41 2.93
C ALA A 166 9.86 17.06 2.77
N GLY A 167 9.80 18.38 2.60
CA GLY A 167 8.54 19.09 2.37
C GLY A 167 7.95 18.95 0.96
N GLY A 168 8.64 18.35 -0.01
CA GLY A 168 8.16 18.20 -1.40
C GLY A 168 8.15 19.49 -2.24
N HIS A 169 8.26 20.66 -1.62
CA HIS A 169 8.19 21.98 -2.26
C HIS A 169 9.51 22.52 -2.82
N SER A 170 10.61 21.78 -2.67
CA SER A 170 11.88 22.15 -3.28
C SER A 170 12.72 20.93 -3.63
N SER A 171 13.59 21.09 -4.61
CA SER A 171 14.59 20.11 -4.98
C SER A 171 15.94 20.77 -5.24
N VAL A 172 17.03 20.04 -4.96
CA VAL A 172 18.38 20.44 -5.35
C VAL A 172 18.85 19.56 -6.51
N GLY A 173 19.29 20.19 -7.58
CA GLY A 173 19.98 19.57 -8.70
C GLY A 173 21.49 19.82 -8.66
N ASN A 174 22.27 18.88 -9.18
CA ASN A 174 23.71 19.10 -9.39
C ASN A 174 23.98 19.89 -10.70
N THR A 175 25.25 20.19 -10.98
CA THR A 175 25.64 20.93 -12.19
C THR A 175 25.20 20.23 -13.47
N MET A 176 25.21 18.89 -13.51
CA MET A 176 24.75 18.13 -14.67
C MET A 176 23.24 18.24 -14.86
N ALA A 177 22.45 18.17 -13.78
CA ALA A 177 21.00 18.38 -13.84
C ALA A 177 20.62 19.80 -14.30
N LEU A 178 21.31 20.84 -13.81
CA LEU A 178 21.15 22.22 -14.28
C LEU A 178 21.40 22.35 -15.79
N LYS A 179 22.49 21.73 -16.28
CA LYS A 179 22.82 21.72 -17.71
C LYS A 179 21.76 21.03 -18.56
N VAL A 180 21.27 19.87 -18.13
CA VAL A 180 20.23 19.12 -18.85
C VAL A 180 18.91 19.91 -18.88
N ALA A 181 18.58 20.62 -17.79
CA ALA A 181 17.42 21.50 -17.69
C ALA A 181 17.57 22.83 -18.46
N GLY A 182 18.75 23.12 -19.01
CA GLY A 182 19.03 24.38 -19.70
C GLY A 182 19.01 25.62 -18.78
N ILE A 183 19.22 25.43 -17.47
CA ILE A 183 19.22 26.50 -16.48
C ILE A 183 20.61 27.13 -16.40
N THR A 184 20.66 28.44 -16.62
CA THR A 184 21.87 29.25 -16.57
C THR A 184 21.68 30.43 -15.61
N ARG A 185 22.73 31.24 -15.44
CA ARG A 185 22.69 32.50 -14.71
C ARG A 185 21.55 33.43 -15.16
N ASP A 186 21.31 33.47 -16.46
CA ASP A 186 20.37 34.41 -17.10
C ASP A 186 18.95 33.83 -17.23
N THR A 187 18.73 32.57 -16.86
CA THR A 187 17.39 31.99 -16.82
C THR A 187 16.54 32.76 -15.82
N PRO A 188 15.38 33.33 -16.19
CA PRO A 188 14.51 34.00 -15.23
C PRO A 188 13.86 33.00 -14.28
N ASP A 189 13.37 33.49 -13.14
CA ASP A 189 12.58 32.65 -12.24
C ASP A 189 11.26 32.23 -12.92
N PRO A 190 10.81 30.98 -12.73
CA PRO A 190 9.57 30.49 -13.31
C PRO A 190 8.34 31.13 -12.62
N GLU A 191 7.21 31.12 -13.32
CA GLU A 191 5.94 31.49 -12.67
C GLU A 191 5.69 30.61 -11.44
N ALA A 192 5.35 31.28 -10.33
CA ALA A 192 5.10 30.69 -9.02
C ALA A 192 6.27 29.86 -8.45
N GLY A 193 7.52 30.13 -8.85
CA GLY A 193 8.69 29.46 -8.28
C GLY A 193 9.93 30.34 -8.22
N LEU A 194 11.02 29.76 -7.71
CA LEU A 194 12.29 30.45 -7.53
C LEU A 194 13.45 29.52 -7.88
N ILE A 195 14.38 30.01 -8.70
CA ILE A 195 15.70 29.39 -8.89
C ILE A 195 16.64 30.09 -7.90
N GLU A 196 17.14 29.39 -6.89
CA GLU A 196 18.07 30.03 -5.97
C GLU A 196 19.44 30.21 -6.62
N ARG A 197 20.10 31.31 -6.26
CA ARG A 197 21.42 31.69 -6.76
C ARG A 197 22.36 31.94 -5.60
N ASP A 198 23.64 31.67 -5.82
CA ASP A 198 24.70 32.04 -4.88
C ASP A 198 25.02 33.54 -4.94
N GLU A 199 26.00 33.97 -4.13
CA GLU A 199 26.44 35.37 -4.06
C GLU A 199 26.99 35.90 -5.39
N GLN A 200 27.42 35.01 -6.29
CA GLN A 200 27.91 35.36 -7.62
C GLN A 200 26.78 35.43 -8.65
N GLY A 201 25.55 35.11 -8.25
CA GLY A 201 24.37 35.05 -9.10
C GLY A 201 24.25 33.76 -9.90
N GLU A 202 25.09 32.75 -9.65
CA GLU A 202 25.00 31.47 -10.34
C GLU A 202 23.94 30.57 -9.68
N PRO A 203 23.14 29.79 -10.45
CA PRO A 203 22.14 28.90 -9.87
C PRO A 203 22.79 27.90 -8.91
N ASN A 204 22.40 27.91 -7.63
CA ASN A 204 23.02 27.06 -6.62
C ASN A 204 22.50 25.61 -6.65
N GLY A 205 21.60 25.29 -7.57
CA GLY A 205 20.97 23.98 -7.73
C GLY A 205 19.58 23.87 -7.11
N ILE A 206 19.20 24.73 -6.17
CA ILE A 206 17.89 24.67 -5.50
C ILE A 206 16.82 25.33 -6.38
N ILE A 207 15.71 24.62 -6.58
CA ILE A 207 14.49 25.12 -7.22
C ILE A 207 13.32 24.94 -6.26
N ARG A 208 12.55 26.01 -6.04
CA ARG A 208 11.35 26.02 -5.17
C ARG A 208 10.08 26.07 -6.00
N GLU A 209 9.07 25.31 -5.58
CA GLU A 209 7.73 25.13 -6.17
C GLU A 209 7.71 24.60 -7.61
N ARG A 210 8.86 24.58 -8.29
CA ARG A 210 9.02 24.25 -9.71
C ARG A 210 10.03 23.13 -9.96
N SER A 211 9.99 22.12 -9.10
CA SER A 211 10.78 20.88 -9.23
C SER A 211 10.54 20.15 -10.56
N ASP A 212 9.47 20.47 -11.31
CA ASP A 212 9.25 20.03 -12.68
C ASP A 212 10.37 20.41 -13.65
N LEU A 213 11.09 21.52 -13.38
CA LEU A 213 12.25 21.94 -14.17
C LEU A 213 13.39 20.90 -14.18
N TYR A 214 13.51 20.07 -13.14
CA TYR A 214 14.39 18.89 -13.17
C TYR A 214 13.62 17.62 -13.52
N ARG A 215 12.47 17.40 -12.86
CA ARG A 215 11.71 16.14 -12.94
C ARG A 215 11.32 15.78 -14.37
N ASN A 216 11.00 16.76 -15.22
CA ASN A 216 10.59 16.50 -16.60
C ASN A 216 11.74 15.94 -17.47
N HIS A 217 12.99 16.04 -17.01
CA HIS A 217 14.15 15.46 -17.69
C HIS A 217 14.55 14.08 -17.15
N VAL A 218 13.95 13.64 -16.05
CA VAL A 218 14.19 12.30 -15.50
C VAL A 218 13.48 11.29 -16.41
N PRO A 219 14.20 10.29 -16.97
CA PRO A 219 13.59 9.24 -17.76
C PRO A 219 12.50 8.51 -16.97
N ALA A 220 11.33 8.34 -17.58
CA ALA A 220 10.25 7.57 -16.98
C ALA A 220 10.69 6.11 -16.80
N ASP A 221 10.36 5.53 -15.64
CA ASP A 221 10.43 4.08 -15.47
C ASP A 221 9.27 3.41 -16.20
N ASN A 222 9.48 2.14 -16.57
CA ASN A 222 8.37 1.28 -16.99
C ASN A 222 7.74 0.59 -15.77
N TRP A 223 6.49 0.16 -15.95
CA TRP A 223 5.72 -0.47 -14.88
C TRP A 223 6.37 -1.75 -14.33
N GLU A 224 6.96 -2.59 -15.18
CA GLU A 224 7.56 -3.85 -14.73
C GLU A 224 8.74 -3.62 -13.77
N ALA A 225 9.50 -2.54 -13.97
CA ALA A 225 10.56 -2.14 -13.04
C ALA A 225 10.01 -1.56 -11.71
N LEU A 226 8.85 -0.90 -11.75
CA LEU A 226 8.22 -0.26 -10.60
C LEU A 226 7.38 -1.22 -9.74
N LYS A 227 6.80 -2.24 -10.36
CA LYS A 227 5.87 -3.18 -9.72
C LYS A 227 6.44 -3.83 -8.45
N PRO A 228 7.70 -4.30 -8.39
CA PRO A 228 8.24 -4.94 -7.19
C PRO A 228 8.25 -4.02 -5.96
N SER A 229 8.62 -2.74 -6.13
CA SER A 229 8.66 -1.78 -5.01
C SER A 229 7.26 -1.42 -4.52
N PHE A 230 6.28 -1.39 -5.43
CA PHE A 230 4.87 -1.21 -5.07
C PHE A 230 4.31 -2.39 -4.27
N VAL A 231 4.61 -3.62 -4.69
CA VAL A 231 4.21 -4.83 -3.95
C VAL A 231 4.83 -4.84 -2.56
N ALA A 232 6.11 -4.45 -2.43
CA ALA A 232 6.76 -4.32 -1.13
C ALA A 232 6.02 -3.30 -0.23
N ALA A 233 5.64 -2.14 -0.76
CA ALA A 233 4.86 -1.14 -0.01
C ALA A 233 3.50 -1.69 0.46
N MET A 234 2.79 -2.46 -0.37
CA MET A 234 1.55 -3.13 0.03
C MET A 234 1.78 -4.16 1.14
N GLN A 235 2.87 -4.91 1.07
CA GLN A 235 3.24 -5.86 2.13
C GLN A 235 3.55 -5.17 3.45
N ASP A 236 4.12 -3.96 3.41
CA ASP A 236 4.36 -3.17 4.62
C ASP A 236 3.05 -2.67 5.25
N LEU A 237 2.06 -2.26 4.45
CA LEU A 237 0.72 -1.94 4.94
C LEU A 237 0.05 -3.17 5.60
N LEU A 238 0.16 -4.34 4.97
CA LEU A 238 -0.38 -5.59 5.53
C LEU A 238 0.26 -5.96 6.88
N ARG A 239 1.57 -5.71 7.07
CA ARG A 239 2.26 -5.92 8.35
C ARG A 239 1.71 -5.04 9.47
N LEU A 240 1.15 -3.88 9.13
CA LEU A 240 0.49 -2.97 10.07
C LEU A 240 -1.00 -3.29 10.27
N GLY A 241 -1.51 -4.34 9.63
CA GLY A 241 -2.92 -4.74 9.68
C GLY A 241 -3.83 -3.95 8.74
N VAL A 242 -3.28 -3.14 7.83
CA VAL A 242 -4.04 -2.43 6.79
C VAL A 242 -4.29 -3.39 5.64
N THR A 243 -5.54 -3.80 5.45
CA THR A 243 -5.95 -4.78 4.44
C THR A 243 -6.63 -4.14 3.24
N SER A 244 -6.94 -2.85 3.31
CA SER A 244 -7.53 -2.08 2.21
C SER A 244 -7.11 -0.62 2.33
N PHE A 245 -7.00 0.07 1.19
CA PHE A 245 -6.69 1.50 1.19
C PHE A 245 -7.36 2.21 0.01
N HIS A 246 -7.56 3.52 0.14
CA HIS A 246 -7.94 4.40 -0.95
C HIS A 246 -6.70 5.13 -1.47
N SER A 247 -6.34 4.88 -2.72
CA SER A 247 -5.16 5.51 -3.33
C SER A 247 -5.48 6.94 -3.75
N ALA A 248 -4.86 7.91 -3.08
CA ALA A 248 -4.88 9.30 -3.46
C ALA A 248 -3.78 9.55 -4.50
N SER A 249 -4.14 10.18 -5.62
CA SER A 249 -3.27 10.45 -6.79
C SER A 249 -3.21 9.34 -7.86
N THR A 250 -4.17 8.42 -7.90
CA THR A 250 -4.37 7.56 -9.08
C THR A 250 -5.15 8.29 -10.17
N SER A 251 -4.78 8.06 -11.43
CA SER A 251 -5.65 8.37 -12.56
C SER A 251 -6.49 7.16 -12.91
N ILE A 252 -7.72 7.44 -13.34
CA ILE A 252 -8.52 6.50 -14.10
C ILE A 252 -7.95 6.52 -15.53
N ASP A 253 -6.97 5.67 -15.81
CA ASP A 253 -6.46 5.45 -17.18
C ASP A 253 -7.48 4.73 -18.08
N ASP A 254 -8.72 4.56 -17.60
CA ASP A 254 -9.82 3.92 -18.30
C ASP A 254 -10.65 4.90 -19.13
N GLU A 255 -10.53 6.20 -18.88
CA GLU A 255 -11.19 7.19 -19.73
C GLU A 255 -10.37 7.39 -21.01
N PRO A 256 -10.99 7.35 -22.20
CA PRO A 256 -10.28 7.64 -23.44
C PRO A 256 -9.64 9.03 -23.38
N VAL A 257 -8.43 9.15 -23.93
CA VAL A 257 -7.79 10.46 -24.13
C VAL A 257 -8.76 11.38 -24.87
N GLY A 258 -9.11 12.51 -24.26
CA GLY A 258 -10.09 13.46 -24.82
C GLY A 258 -11.56 13.23 -24.42
N LEU A 259 -11.86 12.21 -23.61
CA LEU A 259 -13.17 11.95 -22.99
C LEU A 259 -13.06 11.92 -21.46
N GLY A 260 -12.22 12.79 -20.90
CA GLY A 260 -11.91 12.91 -19.47
C GLY A 260 -10.63 12.19 -19.03
N GLY A 261 -10.13 11.27 -19.87
CA GLY A 261 -8.79 10.69 -19.75
C GLY A 261 -7.69 11.63 -20.22
N VAL A 262 -6.55 11.57 -19.54
CA VAL A 262 -5.32 12.28 -19.91
C VAL A 262 -4.32 11.27 -20.47
N GLU A 263 -3.73 11.58 -21.62
CA GLU A 263 -2.60 10.81 -22.14
C GLU A 263 -1.45 10.93 -21.14
N LYS A 264 -1.09 9.80 -20.49
CA LYS A 264 0.05 9.75 -19.58
C LYS A 264 1.23 9.08 -20.28
N PRO A 265 2.32 9.82 -20.52
CA PRO A 265 3.50 9.28 -21.18
C PRO A 265 4.33 8.34 -20.27
N ASP A 266 3.96 8.12 -19.01
CA ASP A 266 4.79 7.45 -18.00
C ASP A 266 4.22 6.13 -17.43
N GLY A 267 5.13 5.28 -16.91
CA GLY A 267 4.84 3.95 -16.36
C GLY A 267 4.25 3.93 -14.94
N GLY A 268 3.60 5.01 -14.50
CA GLY A 268 3.05 5.16 -13.15
C GLY A 268 1.93 4.17 -12.80
N LEU A 269 1.49 4.16 -11.54
CA LEU A 269 0.38 3.30 -11.12
C LEU A 269 -0.96 3.79 -11.72
N THR A 270 -1.76 2.84 -12.21
CA THR A 270 -3.08 3.09 -12.82
C THR A 270 -4.13 2.19 -12.18
N PHE A 271 -5.41 2.50 -12.33
CA PHE A 271 -6.49 1.63 -11.83
C PHE A 271 -6.36 0.19 -12.35
N ARG A 272 -6.13 -0.02 -13.66
CA ARG A 272 -5.92 -1.36 -14.24
C ARG A 272 -4.71 -2.08 -13.67
N ARG A 273 -3.58 -1.37 -13.51
CA ARG A 273 -2.36 -1.94 -12.93
C ARG A 273 -2.58 -2.35 -11.49
N LEU A 274 -3.35 -1.58 -10.73
CA LEU A 274 -3.75 -1.92 -9.37
C LEU A 274 -4.66 -3.16 -9.34
N GLN A 275 -5.69 -3.22 -10.21
CA GLN A 275 -6.58 -4.38 -10.31
C GLN A 275 -5.84 -5.66 -10.70
N ALA A 276 -4.84 -5.59 -11.58
CA ALA A 276 -4.06 -6.73 -12.04
C ALA A 276 -3.05 -7.28 -11.00
N LEU A 277 -2.97 -6.67 -9.81
CA LEU A 277 -2.17 -7.17 -8.69
C LEU A 277 -2.94 -8.18 -7.81
N HIS A 278 -4.25 -8.30 -8.01
CA HIS A 278 -5.11 -9.29 -7.36
C HIS A 278 -5.04 -10.66 -8.03
#